data_AF-A0A8T4D7Y6-F1
#
_entry.id   AF-A0A8T4D7Y6-F1
#
_cell.length_a   1.000
_cell.length_b   1.000
_cell.length_c   1.000
_cell.angle_alpha   90.00
_cell.angle_beta   90.00
_cell.angle_gamma   90.00
#
_symmetry.space_group_name_H-M   'P 1'
#
loop_
_entity.id
_entity.type
_entity.pdbx_description
1 polymer ?
#
loop_
_entity_poly.entity_id
_entity_poly.type
_entity_poly.pdbx_seq_one_letter_code
_entity_poly.pdbx_strand_id
1 'polypeptide(L)'
;MKQAELRKILAIIEELGLELISRHQTQANFLERESLLTEQQIHDRDYRWLEEADLVVAEITNPSLGVGAEIADAVHLSIPVLAVYKREYNDQISAYIRGKAGVVCRAYSDHGELKEIIREFLQ
;
A
#
# COMPACT_ATOMS: atom_id res chain seq x y z
N MET A 1 8.02 -1.08 16.11
CA MET A 1 8.52 -0.30 14.95
C MET A 1 7.55 -0.31 13.77
N LYS A 2 7.20 -1.46 13.15
CA LYS A 2 6.26 -1.51 12.00
C LYS A 2 4.92 -0.80 12.22
N GLN A 3 4.27 -1.03 13.37
CA GLN A 3 2.97 -0.37 13.65
C GLN A 3 3.06 1.16 13.84
N ALA A 4 4.20 1.70 14.29
CA ALA A 4 4.34 3.14 14.49
C ALA A 4 4.48 3.89 13.16
N GLU A 5 5.16 3.29 12.19
CA GLU A 5 5.30 3.84 10.84
C GLU A 5 3.99 3.71 10.06
N LEU A 6 3.30 2.58 10.16
CA LEU A 6 1.97 2.40 9.56
C LEU A 6 1.00 3.49 10.05
N ARG A 7 1.00 3.80 11.35
CA ARG A 7 0.16 4.87 11.92
C ARG A 7 0.44 6.26 11.36
N LYS A 8 1.69 6.55 10.97
CA LYS A 8 2.01 7.85 10.37
C LYS A 8 1.56 7.94 8.92
N ILE A 9 1.67 6.85 8.16
CA ILE A 9 1.14 6.78 6.79
C ILE A 9 -0.39 6.94 6.82
N LEU A 10 -1.07 6.30 7.78
CA LEU A 10 -2.50 6.50 8.02
C LEU A 10 -2.84 7.98 8.26
N ALA A 11 -2.10 8.66 9.13
CA ALA A 11 -2.32 10.07 9.40
C ALA A 11 -2.14 10.92 8.14
N ILE A 12 -1.14 10.63 7.30
CA ILE A 12 -0.93 11.33 6.03
C ILE A 12 -2.13 11.10 5.08
N ILE A 13 -2.60 9.86 4.96
CA ILE A 13 -3.75 9.49 4.13
C ILE A 13 -5.01 10.25 4.60
N GLU A 14 -5.28 10.24 5.90
CA GLU A 14 -6.40 10.97 6.51
C GLU A 14 -6.30 12.49 6.30
N GLU A 15 -5.11 13.07 6.47
CA GLU A 15 -4.86 14.50 6.22
C GLU A 15 -5.03 14.90 4.76
N LEU A 16 -4.84 13.96 3.83
CA LEU A 16 -5.06 14.17 2.40
C LEU A 16 -6.52 13.91 1.97
N GLY A 17 -7.40 13.56 2.91
CA GLY A 17 -8.82 13.30 2.65
C GLY A 17 -9.06 11.96 1.95
N LEU A 18 -8.08 11.06 1.94
CA LEU A 18 -8.20 9.73 1.37
C LEU A 18 -8.81 8.76 2.38
N GLU A 19 -9.67 7.87 1.90
CA GLU A 19 -10.15 6.75 2.70
C GLU A 19 -9.22 5.55 2.56
N LEU A 20 -8.71 5.04 3.68
CA LEU A 20 -7.97 3.79 3.66
C LEU A 20 -8.95 2.60 3.66
N ILE A 21 -9.03 1.88 2.55
CA ILE A 21 -9.89 0.70 2.42
C ILE A 21 -9.39 -0.46 3.32
N SER A 22 -8.07 -0.61 3.51
CA SER A 22 -7.49 -1.61 4.41
C SER A 22 -7.53 -1.25 5.90
N ARG A 23 -8.29 -0.22 6.31
CA ARG A 23 -8.37 0.26 7.72
C ARG A 23 -8.73 -0.87 8.70
N HIS A 24 -9.43 -1.90 8.27
CA HIS A 24 -9.78 -3.05 9.12
C HIS A 24 -8.55 -3.82 9.64
N GLN A 25 -7.43 -3.84 8.91
CA GLN A 25 -6.17 -4.43 9.36
C GLN A 25 -5.56 -3.71 10.58
N THR A 26 -6.04 -2.51 10.88
CA THR A 26 -5.54 -1.66 11.99
C THR A 26 -6.39 -1.78 13.26
N GLN A 27 -7.49 -2.54 13.23
CA GLN A 27 -8.38 -2.73 14.37
C GLN A 27 -7.82 -3.75 15.37
N ALA A 28 -8.06 -3.51 16.67
CA ALA A 28 -7.52 -4.33 17.77
C ALA A 28 -7.87 -5.83 17.66
N ASN A 29 -9.01 -6.17 17.06
CA ASN A 29 -9.52 -7.54 16.95
C ASN A 29 -9.32 -8.14 15.54
N PHE A 30 -8.49 -7.53 14.69
CA PHE A 30 -8.29 -7.98 13.32
C PHE A 30 -7.78 -9.43 13.26
N LEU A 31 -6.73 -9.74 14.03
CA LEU A 31 -6.13 -11.08 14.07
C LEU A 31 -7.12 -12.15 14.55
N GLU A 32 -7.97 -11.83 15.53
CA GLU A 32 -8.99 -12.75 16.02
C GLU A 32 -10.05 -13.01 14.95
N ARG A 33 -10.52 -11.98 14.25
CA ARG A 33 -11.49 -12.13 13.16
C ARG A 33 -10.91 -12.89 11.97
N GLU A 34 -9.66 -12.62 11.64
CA GLU A 34 -8.96 -13.28 10.54
C GLU A 34 -8.73 -14.76 10.82
N SER A 35 -8.45 -15.15 12.07
CA SER A 35 -8.31 -16.56 12.48
C SER A 35 -9.58 -17.40 12.35
N LEU A 36 -10.74 -16.76 12.16
CA LEU A 36 -12.03 -17.41 11.92
C LEU A 36 -12.35 -17.60 10.43
N LEU A 37 -11.53 -17.06 9.53
CA LEU A 37 -11.71 -17.11 8.09
C LEU A 37 -10.75 -18.12 7.45
N THR A 38 -11.18 -18.74 6.36
CA THR A 38 -10.27 -19.52 5.51
C THR A 38 -9.38 -18.60 4.69
N GLU A 39 -8.24 -19.12 4.22
CA GLU A 39 -7.33 -18.39 3.31
C GLU A 39 -8.07 -17.80 2.09
N GLN A 40 -9.00 -18.57 1.52
CA GLN A 40 -9.84 -18.12 0.40
C GLN A 40 -10.77 -16.97 0.80
N GLN A 41 -11.38 -17.02 1.99
CA GLN A 41 -12.26 -15.94 2.45
C GLN A 41 -11.50 -14.65 2.72
N ILE A 42 -10.26 -14.75 3.21
CA ILE A 42 -9.36 -13.61 3.40
C ILE A 42 -9.01 -13.01 2.03
N HIS A 43 -8.55 -13.86 1.10
CA HIS A 43 -8.25 -13.45 -0.28
C HIS A 43 -9.43 -12.75 -0.94
N ASP A 44 -10.62 -13.37 -0.99
CA ASP A 44 -11.77 -12.82 -1.72
C ASP A 44 -12.28 -11.51 -1.10
N ARG A 45 -12.13 -11.33 0.20
CA ARG A 45 -12.45 -10.07 0.89
C ARG A 45 -11.46 -8.98 0.48
N ASP A 46 -10.16 -9.26 0.58
CA ASP A 46 -9.11 -8.30 0.31
C ASP A 46 -9.06 -7.92 -1.18
N TYR A 47 -9.36 -8.88 -2.06
CA TYR A 47 -9.47 -8.64 -3.50
C TYR A 47 -10.65 -7.74 -3.85
N ARG A 48 -11.82 -7.90 -3.22
CA ARG A 48 -12.95 -6.97 -3.44
C ARG A 48 -12.63 -5.55 -3.03
N TRP A 49 -11.90 -5.38 -1.92
CA TRP A 49 -11.41 -4.07 -1.51
C TRP A 49 -10.48 -3.44 -2.54
N LEU A 50 -9.64 -4.26 -3.18
CA LEU A 50 -8.80 -3.82 -4.27
C LEU A 50 -9.66 -3.37 -5.47
N GLU A 51 -10.68 -4.15 -5.86
CA GLU A 51 -11.58 -3.83 -6.97
C GLU A 51 -12.37 -2.52 -6.75
N GLU A 52 -12.69 -2.18 -5.50
CA GLU A 52 -13.38 -0.96 -5.12
C GLU A 52 -12.45 0.26 -4.97
N ALA A 53 -11.12 0.08 -5.08
CA ALA A 53 -10.15 1.14 -4.86
C ALA A 53 -10.01 2.07 -6.08
N ASP A 54 -10.07 3.38 -5.83
CA ASP A 54 -9.75 4.39 -6.84
C ASP A 54 -8.25 4.42 -7.19
N LEU A 55 -7.39 4.07 -6.22
CA LEU A 55 -5.94 3.99 -6.36
C LEU A 55 -5.32 3.13 -5.26
N VAL A 56 -4.07 2.71 -5.47
CA VAL A 56 -3.28 1.96 -4.48
C VAL A 56 -2.01 2.72 -4.12
N VAL A 57 -1.79 2.94 -2.82
CA VAL A 57 -0.49 3.38 -2.30
C VAL A 57 0.17 2.23 -1.54
N ALA A 58 1.30 1.74 -2.04
CA ALA A 58 2.02 0.62 -1.46
C ALA A 58 3.38 1.07 -0.89
N GLU A 59 3.60 0.88 0.41
CA GLU A 59 4.90 1.06 1.05
C GLU A 59 5.72 -0.23 0.92
N ILE A 60 6.77 -0.21 0.10
CA ILE A 60 7.51 -1.40 -0.33
C ILE A 60 8.92 -1.49 0.24
N THR A 61 9.29 -0.66 1.24
CA THR A 61 10.62 -0.71 1.88
C THR A 61 10.99 -2.12 2.35
N ASN A 62 10.02 -2.85 2.90
CA ASN A 62 10.20 -4.25 3.30
C ASN A 62 9.42 -5.16 2.34
N PRO A 63 10.07 -5.80 1.35
CA PRO A 63 9.42 -6.62 0.34
C PRO A 63 8.45 -7.65 0.95
N SER A 64 7.29 -7.79 0.32
CA SER A 64 6.22 -8.70 0.73
C SER A 64 5.63 -9.37 -0.51
N LEU A 65 5.45 -10.69 -0.47
CA LEU A 65 4.84 -11.45 -1.57
C LEU A 65 3.38 -11.03 -1.78
N GLY A 66 2.62 -10.84 -0.70
CA GLY A 66 1.22 -10.40 -0.77
C GLY A 66 1.10 -9.02 -1.40
N VAL A 67 1.87 -8.04 -0.93
CA VAL A 67 1.88 -6.68 -1.50
C VAL A 67 2.31 -6.69 -2.96
N GLY A 68 3.26 -7.55 -3.33
CA GLY A 68 3.67 -7.72 -4.72
C GLY A 68 2.54 -8.27 -5.61
N ALA A 69 1.73 -9.20 -5.09
CA ALA A 69 0.56 -9.72 -5.77
C ALA A 69 -0.53 -8.64 -5.93
N GLU A 70 -0.86 -7.93 -4.85
CA GLU A 70 -1.84 -6.83 -4.86
C GLU A 70 -1.45 -5.72 -5.87
N ILE A 71 -0.16 -5.36 -5.95
CA ILE A 71 0.34 -4.41 -6.96
C ILE A 71 0.14 -4.96 -8.37
N ALA A 72 0.37 -6.25 -8.60
CA ALA A 72 0.21 -6.85 -9.91
C ALA A 72 -1.27 -6.88 -10.33
N ASP A 73 -2.17 -7.20 -9.41
CA ASP A 73 -3.61 -7.24 -9.61
C ASP A 73 -4.18 -5.84 -9.84
N ALA A 74 -3.76 -4.84 -9.04
CA ALA A 74 -4.15 -3.44 -9.23
C ALA A 74 -3.81 -2.94 -10.64
N VAL A 75 -2.59 -3.23 -11.10
CA VAL A 75 -2.17 -2.88 -12.46
C VAL A 75 -2.99 -3.63 -13.52
N HIS A 76 -3.34 -4.89 -13.28
CA HIS A 76 -4.21 -5.66 -14.19
C HIS A 76 -5.63 -5.06 -14.28
N LEU A 77 -6.16 -4.59 -13.15
CA LEU A 77 -7.46 -3.90 -13.04
C LEU A 77 -7.40 -2.45 -13.53
N SER A 78 -6.25 -1.97 -14.02
CA SER A 78 -6.03 -0.58 -14.44
C SER A 78 -6.24 0.45 -13.32
N ILE A 79 -6.05 0.03 -12.07
CA ILE A 79 -6.06 0.91 -10.91
C ILE A 79 -4.69 1.60 -10.81
N PRO A 80 -4.63 2.93 -10.68
CA PRO A 80 -3.37 3.66 -10.50
C PRO A 80 -2.62 3.19 -9.25
N VAL A 81 -1.34 2.84 -9.41
CA VAL A 81 -0.49 2.39 -8.30
C VAL A 81 0.66 3.36 -8.05
N LEU A 82 0.75 3.85 -6.81
CA LEU A 82 1.91 4.55 -6.26
C LEU A 82 2.67 3.61 -5.32
N ALA A 83 3.87 3.19 -5.70
CA ALA A 83 4.76 2.42 -4.85
C ALA A 83 5.82 3.35 -4.22
N VAL A 84 5.81 3.47 -2.90
CA VAL A 84 6.74 4.30 -2.13
C VAL A 84 7.72 3.46 -1.32
N TYR A 85 8.94 3.95 -1.12
CA TYR A 85 9.94 3.28 -0.28
C TYR A 85 10.93 4.26 0.33
N LYS A 86 11.57 3.88 1.43
CA LYS A 86 12.63 4.67 2.07
C LYS A 86 13.86 4.72 1.19
N ARG A 87 14.35 5.93 0.92
CA ARG A 87 15.46 6.21 0.00
C ARG A 87 16.74 5.42 0.32
N GLU A 88 17.01 5.19 1.60
CA GLU A 88 18.15 4.37 2.07
C GLU A 88 18.09 2.89 1.62
N TYR A 89 16.92 2.39 1.18
CA TYR A 89 16.73 1.03 0.67
C TYR A 89 16.71 0.94 -0.87
N ASN A 90 17.08 2.01 -1.58
CA ASN A 90 16.95 2.08 -3.05
C ASN A 90 17.56 0.88 -3.81
N ASP A 91 18.70 0.38 -3.34
CA ASP A 91 19.40 -0.76 -3.98
C ASP A 91 18.79 -2.12 -3.62
N GLN A 92 17.93 -2.17 -2.59
CA GLN A 92 17.19 -3.36 -2.16
C GLN A 92 15.83 -3.47 -2.84
N ILE A 93 15.31 -2.37 -3.40
CA ILE A 93 14.02 -2.38 -4.10
C ILE A 93 14.17 -2.98 -5.50
N SER A 94 13.35 -4.00 -5.75
CA SER A 94 13.29 -4.71 -7.01
C SER A 94 13.18 -3.77 -8.22
N ALA A 95 14.16 -3.87 -9.13
CA ALA A 95 14.12 -3.16 -10.40
C ALA A 95 12.89 -3.54 -11.24
N TYR A 96 12.39 -4.76 -11.08
CA TYR A 96 11.17 -5.24 -11.76
C TYR A 96 9.94 -4.43 -11.36
N ILE A 97 9.78 -4.11 -10.06
CA ILE A 97 8.67 -3.26 -9.59
C ILE A 97 8.90 -1.80 -9.99
N ARG A 98 10.13 -1.28 -9.84
CA ARG A 98 10.44 0.12 -10.20
C ARG A 98 10.23 0.42 -11.68
N GLY A 99 10.41 -0.57 -12.56
CA GLY A 99 10.20 -0.46 -14.00
C GLY A 99 8.84 -0.96 -14.49
N LYS A 100 7.93 -1.39 -13.60
CA LYS A 100 6.64 -1.96 -13.99
C LYS A 100 5.74 -0.88 -14.57
N ALA A 101 5.25 -1.08 -15.79
CA ALA A 101 4.25 -0.21 -16.40
C ALA A 101 2.97 -0.20 -15.54
N GLY A 102 2.33 0.97 -15.40
CA GLY A 102 1.18 1.17 -14.52
C GLY A 102 1.53 1.42 -13.05
N VAL A 103 2.81 1.38 -12.68
CA VAL A 103 3.27 1.72 -11.32
C VAL A 103 4.12 2.99 -11.36
N VAL A 104 3.74 3.99 -10.58
CA VAL A 104 4.60 5.13 -10.25
C VAL A 104 5.40 4.76 -9.02
N CYS A 105 6.73 4.62 -9.16
CA CYS A 105 7.59 4.28 -8.03
C CYS A 105 8.40 5.50 -7.56
N ARG A 106 8.40 5.78 -6.26
CA ARG A 106 9.05 6.96 -5.66
C ARG A 106 9.75 6.64 -4.34
N ALA A 107 10.95 7.20 -4.16
CA ALA A 107 11.69 7.11 -2.92
C ALA A 107 11.42 8.33 -2.04
N TYR A 108 11.24 8.14 -0.73
CA TYR A 108 11.09 9.22 0.25
C TYR A 108 12.12 9.09 1.39
N SER A 109 12.49 10.21 2.00
CA SER A 109 13.42 10.29 3.14
C SER A 109 12.70 10.58 4.45
N ASP A 110 11.56 11.27 4.42
CA ASP A 110 10.75 11.57 5.58
C ASP A 110 9.25 11.66 5.26
N HIS A 111 8.43 11.84 6.31
CA HIS A 111 6.97 11.86 6.21
C HIS A 111 6.43 13.11 5.50
N GLY A 112 7.16 14.23 5.52
CA GLY A 112 6.81 15.43 4.78
C GLY A 112 6.98 15.18 3.29
N GLU A 113 8.12 14.63 2.87
CA GLU A 113 8.35 14.24 1.47
C GLU A 113 7.35 13.19 1.00
N LEU A 114 7.05 12.17 1.82
CA LEU A 114 6.03 11.17 1.50
C LEU A 114 4.66 11.82 1.24
N LYS A 115 4.27 12.79 2.06
CA LYS A 115 3.00 13.52 1.91
C LYS A 115 2.94 14.30 0.60
N GLU A 116 4.02 14.97 0.21
CA GLU A 116 4.09 15.67 -1.09
C GLU A 116 4.01 14.68 -2.25
N ILE A 117 4.74 13.56 -2.19
CA ILE A 117 4.69 12.51 -3.23
C ILE A 117 3.26 11.98 -3.42
N ILE A 118 2.55 11.70 -2.32
CA ILE A 118 1.16 11.24 -2.41
C ILE A 118 0.28 12.34 -3.01
N ARG A 119 0.42 13.60 -2.55
CA ARG A 119 -0.36 14.72 -3.08
C ARG A 119 -0.15 14.92 -4.58
N GLU A 120 1.08 14.84 -5.06
CA GLU A 120 1.40 14.95 -6.49
C GLU A 120 0.76 13.82 -7.30
N PHE A 121 0.66 12.62 -6.74
CA PHE A 121 0.03 11.48 -7.40
C PHE A 121 -1.50 11.59 -7.47
N LEU A 122 -2.13 12.39 -6.61
CA LEU A 122 -3.58 12.63 -6.60
C LEU A 122 -4.05 13.69 -7.62
N GLN A 123 -3.13 14.41 -8.25
CA GLN A 123 -3.42 15.48 -9.23
C GLN A 123 -3.48 14.93 -10.66
#